data_AF-A0A399HIA7-F1
#
_entry.id   AF-A0A399HIA7-F1
#
_cell.length_a   1.000
_cell.length_b   1.000
_cell.length_c   1.000
_cell.angle_alpha   90.00
_cell.angle_beta   90.00
_cell.angle_gamma   90.00
#
_symmetry.space_group_name_H-M   'P 1'
#
loop_
_entity.id
_entity.type
_entity.pdbx_description
1 polymer ?
#
loop_
_entity_poly.entity_id
_entity_poly.type
_entity_poly.pdbx_seq_one_letter_code
_entity_poly.pdbx_strand_id
1 'polypeptide(L)'
;MHTKEAAHAGETSVRPNLAAAWRDATVFTEAERAALELAEEGSRLADAAGGVPDEVWARATKHYDDNQFAELVCVIACINAFNRLNAITCQPAGDYRVGRH
;
A
#
# COMPACT_ATOMS: atom_id res chain seq x y z
N MET A 1 8.84 7.28 5.28
CA MET A 1 8.35 8.44 4.50
C MET A 1 6.85 8.59 4.70
N HIS A 2 6.04 7.66 4.17
CA HIS A 2 4.57 7.74 4.16
C HIS A 2 3.89 7.86 5.54
N THR A 3 4.43 7.28 6.62
CA THR A 3 3.90 7.52 7.98
C THR A 3 3.98 8.99 8.39
N LYS A 4 5.03 9.71 7.96
CA LYS A 4 5.17 11.15 8.25
C LYS A 4 4.19 11.98 7.41
N GLU A 5 3.93 11.55 6.17
CA GLU A 5 2.96 12.20 5.27
C GLU A 5 1.52 12.01 5.75
N ALA A 6 1.16 10.79 6.16
CA ALA A 6 -0.16 10.49 6.73
C ALA A 6 -0.42 11.30 8.00
N ALA A 7 0.56 11.38 8.90
CA ALA A 7 0.45 12.21 10.10
C ALA A 7 0.29 13.70 9.75
N HIS A 8 1.01 14.19 8.73
CA HIS A 8 0.86 15.58 8.27
C HIS A 8 -0.52 15.84 7.65
N ALA A 9 -1.12 14.85 7.00
CA ALA A 9 -2.47 14.90 6.44
C ALA A 9 -3.59 14.74 7.50
N GLY A 10 -3.25 14.59 8.79
CA GLY A 10 -4.21 14.51 9.89
C GLY A 10 -4.63 13.10 10.30
N GLU A 11 -4.00 12.06 9.76
CA GLU A 11 -4.26 10.67 10.17
C GLU A 11 -3.70 10.41 11.59
N THR A 12 -4.46 9.67 12.38
CA THR A 12 -4.02 9.25 13.72
C THR A 12 -3.00 8.13 13.62
N SER A 13 -2.07 8.01 14.57
CA SER A 13 -1.04 6.97 14.52
C SER A 13 -1.60 5.54 14.57
N VAL A 14 -2.82 5.35 15.06
CA VAL A 14 -3.44 4.03 15.25
C VAL A 14 -3.59 3.29 13.93
N ARG A 15 -4.21 3.90 12.92
CA ARG A 15 -4.49 3.23 11.64
C ARG A 15 -3.21 2.85 10.87
N PRO A 16 -2.23 3.74 10.65
CA PRO A 16 -0.96 3.38 10.02
C PRO A 16 -0.19 2.29 10.78
N ASN A 17 -0.22 2.29 12.11
CA ASN A 17 0.45 1.26 12.92
C ASN A 17 -0.22 -0.11 12.78
N LEU A 18 -1.53 -0.14 12.52
CA LEU A 18 -2.29 -1.38 12.31
C LEU A 18 -2.26 -1.88 10.86
N ALA A 19 -1.72 -1.12 9.91
CA ALA A 19 -1.66 -1.55 8.50
C ALA A 19 -0.87 -2.85 8.30
N ALA A 20 0.16 -3.11 9.12
CA ALA A 20 0.91 -4.37 9.08
C ALA A 20 0.12 -5.58 9.61
N ALA A 21 -0.97 -5.35 10.35
CA ALA A 21 -1.84 -6.36 10.93
C ALA A 21 -3.28 -6.21 10.40
N TRP A 22 -3.44 -5.71 9.17
CA TRP A 22 -4.73 -5.27 8.65
C TRP A 22 -5.82 -6.36 8.60
N ARG A 23 -5.42 -7.63 8.47
CA ARG A 23 -6.37 -8.76 8.44
C ARG A 23 -7.14 -8.90 9.75
N ASP A 24 -6.48 -8.61 10.88
CA ASP A 24 -7.03 -8.69 12.24
C ASP A 24 -7.50 -7.33 12.78
N ALA A 25 -7.20 -6.24 12.07
CA ALA A 25 -7.55 -4.89 12.49
C ALA A 25 -9.00 -4.53 12.11
N THR A 26 -9.77 -4.04 13.07
CA THR A 26 -11.18 -3.65 12.89
C THR A 26 -11.37 -2.23 12.35
N VAL A 27 -10.28 -1.48 12.19
CA VAL A 27 -10.32 -0.05 11.85
C VAL A 27 -10.46 0.21 10.35
N PHE A 28 -10.30 -0.81 9.51
CA PHE A 28 -10.36 -0.69 8.05
C PHE A 28 -11.72 -1.11 7.51
N THR A 29 -12.25 -0.32 6.58
CA THR A 29 -13.47 -0.65 5.83
C THR A 29 -13.21 -1.82 4.87
N GLU A 30 -14.28 -2.46 4.38
CA GLU A 30 -14.13 -3.56 3.40
C GLU A 30 -13.43 -3.12 2.11
N ALA A 31 -13.65 -1.88 1.65
CA ALA A 31 -12.92 -1.31 0.52
C ALA A 31 -11.41 -1.21 0.81
N GLU A 32 -11.04 -0.66 1.97
CA GLU A 32 -9.64 -0.54 2.39
C GLU A 32 -8.98 -1.92 2.56
N ARG A 33 -9.69 -2.91 3.11
CA ARG A 33 -9.20 -4.29 3.24
C ARG A 33 -8.95 -4.93 1.87
N ALA A 34 -9.84 -4.71 0.90
CA ALA A 34 -9.62 -5.17 -0.48
C ALA A 34 -8.40 -4.50 -1.14
N ALA A 35 -8.19 -3.20 -0.89
CA ALA A 35 -7.00 -2.49 -1.37
C ALA A 35 -5.70 -2.97 -0.71
N LEU A 36 -5.73 -3.24 0.60
CA LEU A 36 -4.58 -3.79 1.34
C LEU A 36 -4.24 -5.20 0.87
N GLU A 37 -5.24 -6.03 0.61
CA GLU A 37 -5.04 -7.37 0.04
C GLU A 37 -4.41 -7.32 -1.36
N LEU A 38 -4.91 -6.44 -2.23
CA LEU A 38 -4.32 -6.22 -3.55
C LEU A 38 -2.86 -5.75 -3.45
N ALA A 39 -2.57 -4.84 -2.52
CA ALA A 39 -1.22 -4.33 -2.27
C ALA A 39 -0.28 -5.43 -1.74
N GLU A 40 -0.78 -6.31 -0.87
CA GLU A 40 -0.03 -7.45 -0.33
C GLU A 40 0.36 -8.43 -1.44
N GLU A 41 -0.62 -8.92 -2.22
CA GLU A 41 -0.36 -9.85 -3.31
C GLU A 41 0.47 -9.22 -4.43
N GLY A 42 0.16 -7.98 -4.82
CA GLY A 42 0.88 -7.25 -5.86
C GLY A 42 2.33 -6.91 -5.49
N SER A 43 2.68 -6.90 -4.21
CA SER A 43 4.06 -6.67 -3.75
C SER A 43 4.88 -7.96 -3.65
N ARG A 44 4.22 -9.12 -3.52
CA ARG A 44 4.85 -10.43 -3.32
C ARG A 44 5.18 -11.18 -4.62
N LEU A 45 5.15 -10.52 -5.78
CA LEU A 45 5.37 -11.16 -7.09
C LEU A 45 6.64 -12.01 -7.23
N ALA A 46 7.70 -11.70 -6.48
CA ALA A 46 8.93 -12.49 -6.50
C ALA A 46 8.81 -13.83 -5.76
N ASP A 47 7.93 -13.89 -4.76
CA ASP A 47 7.74 -15.03 -3.85
C ASP A 47 6.42 -15.78 -4.10
N ALA A 48 5.45 -15.12 -4.75
CA ALA A 48 4.14 -15.67 -5.07
C ALA A 48 4.16 -16.27 -6.49
N ALA A 49 4.04 -17.60 -6.57
CA ALA A 49 4.17 -18.37 -7.81
C ALA A 49 3.09 -18.12 -8.89
N GLY A 50 2.17 -17.17 -8.70
CA GLY A 50 1.01 -16.97 -9.57
C GLY A 50 0.55 -15.53 -9.78
N GLY A 51 1.23 -14.52 -9.24
CA GLY A 51 0.76 -13.13 -9.30
C GLY A 51 -0.48 -12.87 -8.44
N VAL A 52 -1.24 -11.81 -8.78
CA VAL A 52 -2.48 -11.45 -8.07
C VAL A 52 -3.59 -12.43 -8.45
N PRO A 53 -4.20 -13.16 -7.49
CA PRO A 53 -5.31 -14.07 -7.78
C PRO A 53 -6.56 -13.36 -8.31
N ASP A 54 -7.32 -14.01 -9.20
CA ASP A 54 -8.59 -13.48 -9.74
C ASP A 54 -9.59 -13.10 -8.65
N GLU A 55 -9.60 -13.83 -7.53
CA GLU A 55 -10.48 -13.55 -6.40
C GLU A 55 -10.11 -12.25 -5.66
N VAL A 56 -8.83 -11.88 -5.61
CA VAL A 56 -8.35 -10.63 -5.03
C VAL A 56 -8.71 -9.47 -5.95
N TRP A 57 -8.53 -9.67 -7.26
CA TRP A 57 -9.00 -8.72 -8.28
C TRP A 57 -10.50 -8.46 -8.14
N ALA A 58 -11.32 -9.53 -8.12
CA ALA A 58 -12.78 -9.44 -8.03
C ALA A 58 -13.26 -8.74 -6.75
N ARG A 59 -12.58 -8.96 -5.61
CA ARG A 59 -12.88 -8.25 -4.36
C ARG A 59 -12.58 -6.76 -4.47
N ALA A 60 -11.44 -6.37 -5.05
CA ALA A 60 -11.10 -4.97 -5.24
C ALA A 60 -12.06 -4.25 -6.21
N THR A 61 -12.36 -4.84 -7.38
CA THR A 61 -13.27 -4.24 -8.38
C THR A 61 -14.73 -4.15 -7.93
N LYS A 62 -15.10 -4.79 -6.80
CA LYS A 62 -16.42 -4.58 -6.16
C LYS A 62 -16.53 -3.21 -5.48
N HIS A 63 -15.40 -2.63 -5.08
CA HIS A 63 -15.33 -1.41 -4.27
C HIS A 63 -14.82 -0.19 -5.03
N TYR A 64 -14.07 -0.41 -6.10
CA TYR A 64 -13.43 0.63 -6.89
C TYR A 64 -13.91 0.56 -8.34
N ASP A 65 -14.28 1.70 -8.91
CA ASP A 65 -14.51 1.80 -10.35
C ASP A 65 -13.21 1.65 -11.15
N ASP A 66 -13.29 1.58 -12.47
CA ASP A 66 -12.14 1.34 -13.35
C ASP A 66 -11.01 2.37 -13.16
N ASN A 67 -11.36 3.65 -12.93
CA ASN A 67 -10.37 4.71 -12.73
C ASN A 67 -9.72 4.58 -11.36
N GLN A 68 -10.51 4.40 -10.31
CA GLN A 68 -10.03 4.22 -8.94
C GLN A 68 -9.16 2.97 -8.81
N PHE A 69 -9.55 1.89 -9.48
CA PHE A 69 -8.79 0.64 -9.49
C PHE A 69 -7.47 0.82 -10.25
N ALA A 70 -7.47 1.51 -11.39
CA ALA A 70 -6.24 1.83 -12.12
C ALA A 70 -5.30 2.71 -11.29
N GLU A 71 -5.82 3.70 -10.57
CA GLU A 71 -5.06 4.53 -9.62
C GLU A 71 -4.45 3.66 -8.50
N LEU A 72 -5.22 2.74 -7.93
CA LEU A 72 -4.75 1.83 -6.89
C LEU A 72 -3.58 0.96 -7.39
N VAL A 73 -3.71 0.37 -8.57
CA VAL A 73 -2.64 -0.42 -9.22
C VAL A 73 -1.40 0.45 -9.46
N CYS A 74 -1.57 1.67 -9.96
CA CYS A 74 -0.47 2.60 -10.19
C CYS A 74 0.27 2.92 -8.90
N VAL A 75 -0.44 3.22 -7.81
CA VAL A 75 0.17 3.54 -6.50
C VAL A 75 0.95 2.34 -5.97
N ILE A 76 0.39 1.13 -6.05
CA ILE A 76 1.05 -0.12 -5.62
C ILE A 76 2.34 -0.36 -6.44
N ALA A 77 2.28 -0.19 -7.76
CA ALA A 77 3.42 -0.37 -8.63
C ALA A 77 4.52 0.68 -8.36
N CYS A 78 4.13 1.95 -8.22
CA CYS A 78 5.03 3.06 -7.92
C CYS A 78 5.78 2.85 -6.60
N ILE A 79 5.08 2.50 -5.51
CA ILE A 79 5.76 2.28 -4.23
C ILE A 79 6.70 1.08 -4.29
N ASN A 80 6.33 0.04 -5.03
CA ASN A 80 7.20 -1.10 -5.28
C ASN A 80 8.49 -0.72 -6.03
N ALA A 81 8.40 0.20 -7.00
CA ALA A 81 9.56 0.74 -7.71
C ALA A 81 10.45 1.58 -6.77
N PHE A 82 9.88 2.50 -5.99
CA PHE A 82 10.63 3.31 -5.03
C PHE A 82 11.32 2.48 -3.96
N ASN A 83 10.66 1.44 -3.44
CA ASN A 83 11.27 0.53 -2.47
C ASN A 83 12.50 -0.17 -3.04
N ARG A 84 12.43 -0.63 -4.30
CA ARG A 84 13.57 -1.25 -5.00
C ARG A 84 14.69 -0.25 -5.25
N LEU A 85 14.37 0.95 -5.70
CA LEU A 85 15.35 2.03 -5.90
C LEU A 85 16.10 2.33 -4.60
N ASN A 86 15.38 2.55 -3.50
CA ASN A 86 15.96 2.87 -2.21
C ASN A 86 16.85 1.74 -1.68
N ALA A 87 16.42 0.48 -1.86
CA ALA A 87 17.20 -0.68 -1.47
C ALA A 87 18.51 -0.81 -2.28
N ILE A 88 18.43 -0.69 -3.61
CA ILE A 88 19.59 -0.80 -4.52
C ILE A 88 20.60 0.32 -4.27
N THR A 89 20.13 1.53 -3.94
CA THR A 89 20.98 2.71 -3.72
C THR A 89 21.33 2.93 -2.24
N CYS A 90 21.07 1.95 -1.37
CA CYS A 90 21.39 1.96 0.06
C CYS A 90 20.93 3.24 0.78
N GLN A 91 19.75 3.76 0.45
CA GLN A 91 19.24 4.98 1.07
C GLN A 91 18.87 4.73 2.55
N PRO A 92 19.48 5.44 3.52
CA PRO A 92 19.14 5.29 4.91
C PRO A 92 17.72 5.79 5.19
N ALA A 93 16.94 5.03 5.94
CA ALA A 93 15.61 5.43 6.36
C ALA A 93 15.69 6.39 7.56
N GLY A 94 14.77 7.35 7.65
CA GLY A 94 14.54 8.15 8.87
C GLY A 94 14.62 9.65 8.66
N ASP A 95 15.42 10.13 7.70
CA ASP A 95 15.73 11.56 7.56
C ASP A 95 14.67 12.38 6.80
N TYR A 96 13.74 11.72 6.12
CA TYR A 96 12.66 12.39 5.39
C TYR A 96 11.87 13.38 6.27
N ARG A 97 11.64 14.60 5.78
CA ARG A 97 10.80 15.62 6.41
C ARG A 97 9.78 16.12 5.40
N VAL A 98 8.51 16.13 5.80
CA VAL A 98 7.41 16.61 4.93
C VAL A 98 7.65 18.07 4.55
N GLY A 99 7.48 18.41 3.28
CA GLY A 99 7.63 19.78 2.77
C GLY A 99 9.08 20.26 2.55
N ARG A 100 10.08 19.40 2.74
CA ARG A 100 11.45 19.66 2.25
C ARG A 100 11.65 18.92 0.93
N HIS A 101 11.84 19.69 -0.14
CA HIS A 101 12.42 19.20 -1.40
C HIS A 101 13.95 19.32 -1.32
#